data_AF-A0AAW0Z574-F1
#
_entry.id   AF-A0AAW0Z574-F1
#
_cell.length_a   1.000
_cell.length_b   1.000
_cell.length_c   1.000
_cell.angle_alpha   90.00
_cell.angle_beta   90.00
_cell.angle_gamma   90.00
#
_symmetry.space_group_name_H-M   'P 1'
#
loop_
_entity.id
_entity.type
_entity.pdbx_description
1 polymer ?
#
loop_
_entity_poly.entity_id
_entity_poly.type
_entity_poly.pdbx_seq_one_letter_code
_entity_poly.pdbx_strand_id
1 'polypeptide(L)'
;MPHSHHSHSGQFCRHAKDNLEDVIVEAIRQGFEVFGLSEHAPRYRLEDLFPEEADLTPTDLLEAYHSFLAIASSLREKYSSRIHLLISLETDYITPLDSLNLASLLASTRGDAIDYIVGSVHHVRGISIDFDRNTWLRAVHLCSRRPPSQEEEEEEDGRTMDPGPPPKLELGDQSITCLREGYVPTEEELIPFLEKYFDSQFDLIKKHQPEVLGHIDLCLLWVPEISKKLQAMPSVWARVERNVRAVIEYGGLFEANAAAFRKGWETSYPSKDILQLILSLKGRICLSDDSHGVSYVGLNYLKLRDYLAGADVATIWYLVPTDQRVNGDEDVGNRRRVVARRMEAWNDHPFWKKLEIAQEAKT
;
A
#
# COMPACT_ATOMS: atom_id res chain seq x y z
N MET A 1 8.36 -17.11 -11.66
CA MET A 1 7.44 -17.26 -10.53
C MET A 1 6.44 -16.10 -10.53
N PRO A 2 5.17 -16.34 -10.93
CA PRO A 2 4.10 -15.37 -10.78
C PRO A 2 3.76 -15.15 -9.31
N HIS A 3 3.62 -13.88 -8.94
CA HIS A 3 3.42 -13.48 -7.56
C HIS A 3 2.44 -12.31 -7.44
N SER A 4 1.78 -12.21 -6.29
CA SER A 4 1.16 -11.00 -5.78
C SER A 4 1.64 -10.79 -4.34
N HIS A 5 2.10 -9.60 -3.98
CA HIS A 5 2.52 -9.27 -2.61
C HIS A 5 1.50 -8.43 -1.83
N HIS A 6 0.27 -8.31 -2.31
CA HIS A 6 -0.74 -7.50 -1.63
C HIS A 6 -2.14 -8.05 -1.88
N SER A 7 -2.79 -8.56 -0.83
CA SER A 7 -4.17 -9.03 -0.88
C SER A 7 -4.87 -8.94 0.48
N HIS A 8 -6.19 -8.81 0.41
CA HIS A 8 -7.12 -8.66 1.53
C HIS A 8 -8.32 -9.61 1.34
N SER A 9 -9.03 -9.88 2.43
CA SER A 9 -10.22 -10.72 2.45
C SER A 9 -11.34 -10.12 3.31
N GLY A 10 -12.58 -10.31 2.88
CA GLY A 10 -13.76 -9.81 3.59
C GLY A 10 -13.97 -10.43 4.97
N GLN A 11 -13.26 -11.52 5.28
CA GLN A 11 -13.26 -12.14 6.59
C GLN A 11 -12.61 -11.26 7.67
N PHE A 12 -11.66 -10.39 7.30
CA PHE A 12 -10.90 -9.56 8.24
C PHE A 12 -10.85 -8.06 7.87
N CYS A 13 -11.24 -7.70 6.65
CA CYS A 13 -11.30 -6.32 6.16
C CYS A 13 -12.74 -5.95 5.75
N ARG A 14 -13.28 -4.84 6.28
CA ARG A 14 -14.70 -4.44 6.09
C ARG A 14 -15.02 -3.98 4.66
N HIS A 15 -14.07 -3.37 3.98
CA HIS A 15 -14.18 -2.98 2.57
C HIS A 15 -13.81 -4.09 1.59
N ALA A 16 -13.40 -5.28 2.07
CA ALA A 16 -13.17 -6.46 1.26
C ALA A 16 -14.38 -7.41 1.22
N LYS A 17 -14.27 -8.47 0.42
CA LYS A 17 -15.27 -9.54 0.24
C LYS A 17 -14.62 -10.92 0.31
N ASP A 18 -15.47 -11.93 0.51
CA ASP A 18 -15.13 -13.35 0.53
C ASP A 18 -14.20 -13.81 1.67
N ASN A 19 -14.07 -15.12 1.87
CA ASN A 19 -13.17 -15.65 2.90
C ASN A 19 -11.72 -15.69 2.38
N LEU A 20 -10.77 -15.64 3.32
CA LEU A 20 -9.34 -15.73 3.00
C LEU A 20 -8.99 -17.00 2.20
N GLU A 21 -9.59 -18.15 2.57
CA GLU A 21 -9.37 -19.40 1.85
C GLU A 21 -9.86 -19.33 0.39
N ASP A 22 -10.99 -18.66 0.13
CA ASP A 22 -11.54 -18.52 -1.22
C ASP A 22 -10.62 -17.66 -2.11
N VAL A 23 -10.04 -16.60 -1.55
CA VAL A 23 -9.02 -15.76 -2.21
C VAL A 23 -7.79 -16.60 -2.58
N ILE A 24 -7.29 -17.43 -1.66
CA ILE A 24 -6.14 -18.32 -1.90
C ILE A 24 -6.46 -19.36 -2.98
N VAL A 25 -7.65 -19.97 -2.94
CA VAL A 25 -8.07 -20.95 -3.95
C VAL A 25 -8.14 -20.31 -5.34
N GLU A 26 -8.62 -19.08 -5.44
CA GLU A 26 -8.63 -18.33 -6.70
C GLU A 26 -7.22 -18.01 -7.19
N ALA A 27 -6.29 -17.62 -6.30
CA ALA A 27 -4.90 -17.40 -6.66
C ALA A 27 -4.25 -18.68 -7.24
N ILE A 28 -4.49 -19.84 -6.60
CA ILE A 28 -4.03 -21.13 -7.12
C ILE A 28 -4.63 -21.43 -8.50
N ARG A 29 -5.93 -21.17 -8.69
CA ARG A 29 -6.63 -21.41 -9.96
C ARG A 29 -6.02 -20.58 -11.09
N GLN A 30 -5.71 -19.31 -10.82
CA GLN A 30 -5.07 -18.40 -11.77
C GLN A 30 -3.57 -18.70 -11.97
N GLY A 31 -2.99 -19.53 -11.12
CA GLY A 31 -1.64 -20.05 -11.28
C GLY A 31 -0.55 -19.19 -10.64
N PHE A 32 -0.90 -18.40 -9.62
CA PHE A 32 0.07 -17.78 -8.74
C PHE A 32 0.88 -18.84 -8.00
N GLU A 33 2.17 -18.59 -7.86
CA GLU A 33 3.12 -19.49 -7.18
C GLU A 33 3.54 -18.91 -5.82
N VAL A 34 3.61 -17.59 -5.70
CA VAL A 34 3.80 -16.86 -4.43
C VAL A 34 2.63 -15.91 -4.23
N PHE A 35 2.04 -15.87 -3.04
CA PHE A 35 0.91 -14.99 -2.77
C PHE A 35 0.99 -14.43 -1.35
N GLY A 36 0.94 -13.11 -1.26
CA GLY A 36 1.02 -12.35 -0.03
C GLY A 36 -0.34 -12.08 0.58
N LEU A 37 -0.54 -12.47 1.83
CA LEU A 37 -1.76 -12.23 2.61
C LEU A 37 -1.49 -11.04 3.52
N SER A 38 -2.02 -9.85 3.23
CA SER A 38 -1.55 -8.59 3.79
C SER A 38 -2.67 -7.75 4.36
N GLU A 39 -3.52 -8.33 5.21
CA GLU A 39 -4.61 -7.58 5.86
C GLU A 39 -4.11 -6.29 6.52
N HIS A 40 -4.98 -5.28 6.55
CA HIS A 40 -4.72 -4.00 7.18
C HIS A 40 -4.31 -4.16 8.65
N ALA A 41 -3.34 -3.35 9.06
CA ALA A 41 -2.98 -3.19 10.47
C ALA A 41 -4.21 -2.78 11.30
N PRO A 42 -4.30 -3.26 12.55
CA PRO A 42 -5.34 -2.78 13.45
C PRO A 42 -5.14 -1.29 13.75
N ARG A 43 -6.24 -0.52 13.80
CA ARG A 43 -6.24 0.87 14.27
C ARG A 43 -6.17 0.90 15.79
N TYR A 44 -5.59 1.96 16.36
CA TYR A 44 -5.34 2.07 17.79
C TYR A 44 -6.19 3.13 18.51
N ARG A 45 -6.93 3.95 17.77
CA ARG A 45 -7.82 4.98 18.31
C ARG A 45 -9.20 4.90 17.66
N LEU A 46 -10.23 5.35 18.38
CA LEU A 46 -11.62 5.28 17.90
C LEU A 46 -11.86 6.27 16.75
N GLU A 47 -11.21 7.42 16.79
CA GLU A 47 -11.31 8.47 15.77
C GLU A 47 -10.64 8.11 14.44
N ASP A 48 -9.78 7.08 14.42
CA ASP A 48 -9.09 6.59 13.22
C ASP A 48 -9.85 5.46 12.51
N LEU A 49 -10.98 5.03 13.07
CA LEU A 49 -11.81 4.01 12.43
C LEU A 49 -12.46 4.54 11.15
N PHE A 50 -12.46 3.71 10.11
CA PHE A 50 -13.20 4.03 8.90
C PHE A 50 -14.71 4.05 9.19
N PRO A 51 -15.52 4.80 8.41
CA PRO A 51 -16.97 4.84 8.61
C PRO A 51 -17.65 3.46 8.59
N GLU A 52 -17.10 2.51 7.83
CA GLU A 52 -17.58 1.12 7.76
C GLU A 52 -17.20 0.23 8.96
N GLU A 53 -16.45 0.81 9.91
CA GLU A 53 -15.95 0.18 11.13
C GLU A 53 -16.54 0.85 12.37
N ALA A 54 -17.53 1.74 12.19
CA ALA A 54 -18.14 2.50 13.27
C ALA A 54 -18.84 1.63 14.34
N ASP A 55 -19.08 0.35 14.04
CA ASP A 55 -19.60 -0.66 14.98
C ASP A 55 -18.51 -1.40 15.77
N LEU A 56 -17.23 -1.12 15.51
CA LEU A 56 -16.07 -1.79 16.09
C LEU A 56 -15.28 -0.88 17.04
N THR A 57 -14.37 -1.51 17.79
CA THR A 57 -13.35 -0.86 18.60
C THR A 57 -11.96 -1.27 18.15
N PRO A 58 -10.90 -0.51 18.51
CA PRO A 58 -9.51 -0.95 18.35
C PRO A 58 -9.22 -2.37 18.84
N THR A 59 -9.88 -2.79 19.94
CA THR A 59 -9.76 -4.16 20.46
C THR A 59 -10.33 -5.19 19.50
N ASP A 60 -11.53 -4.95 18.94
CA ASP A 60 -12.15 -5.87 17.98
C ASP A 60 -11.28 -6.04 16.73
N LEU A 61 -10.65 -4.96 16.26
CA LEU A 61 -9.72 -5.00 15.13
C LEU A 61 -8.46 -5.80 15.44
N LEU A 62 -7.89 -5.63 16.64
CA LEU A 62 -6.74 -6.41 17.08
C LEU A 62 -7.08 -7.90 17.20
N GLU A 63 -8.26 -8.24 17.70
CA GLU A 63 -8.76 -9.63 17.78
C GLU A 63 -9.00 -10.24 16.39
N ALA A 64 -9.58 -9.47 15.47
CA ALA A 64 -9.73 -9.86 14.07
C ALA A 64 -8.36 -10.12 13.43
N TYR A 65 -7.38 -9.24 13.64
CA TYR A 65 -6.02 -9.40 13.11
C TYR A 65 -5.30 -10.62 13.71
N HIS A 66 -5.45 -10.88 15.01
CA HIS A 66 -4.93 -12.11 15.62
C HIS A 66 -5.57 -13.38 15.05
N SER A 67 -6.87 -13.33 14.75
CA SER A 67 -7.59 -14.42 14.11
C SER A 67 -7.11 -14.64 12.67
N PHE A 68 -6.84 -13.57 11.93
CA PHE A 68 -6.20 -13.61 10.63
C PHE A 68 -4.87 -14.35 10.68
N LEU A 69 -3.94 -13.97 11.58
CA LEU A 69 -2.63 -14.62 11.67
C LEU A 69 -2.73 -16.13 11.92
N ALA A 70 -3.67 -16.55 12.77
CA ALA A 70 -3.89 -17.97 13.06
C ALA A 70 -4.44 -18.73 11.85
N ILE A 71 -5.44 -18.16 11.17
CA ILE A 71 -6.06 -18.77 9.99
C ILE A 71 -5.09 -18.79 8.80
N ALA A 72 -4.40 -17.68 8.54
CA ALA A 72 -3.39 -17.58 7.50
C ALA A 72 -2.26 -18.61 7.69
N SER A 73 -1.80 -18.82 8.93
CA SER A 73 -0.80 -19.85 9.25
C SER A 73 -1.30 -21.27 8.94
N SER A 74 -2.53 -21.60 9.33
CA SER A 74 -3.17 -22.88 9.02
C SER A 74 -3.33 -23.10 7.51
N LEU A 75 -3.74 -22.06 6.78
CA LEU A 75 -3.92 -22.13 5.32
C LEU A 75 -2.56 -22.25 4.60
N ARG A 76 -1.51 -21.58 5.07
CA ARG A 76 -0.13 -21.73 4.57
C ARG A 76 0.33 -23.18 4.65
N GLU A 77 0.08 -23.87 5.75
CA GLU A 77 0.39 -25.30 5.89
C GLU A 77 -0.46 -26.16 4.94
N LYS A 78 -1.78 -25.95 4.94
CA LYS A 78 -2.76 -26.69 4.13
C LYS A 78 -2.47 -26.63 2.63
N TYR A 79 -2.03 -25.48 2.12
CA TYR A 79 -1.80 -25.24 0.69
C TYR A 79 -0.32 -25.25 0.27
N SER A 80 0.60 -25.60 1.17
CA SER A 80 2.06 -25.59 0.95
C SER A 80 2.55 -26.38 -0.28
N SER A 81 1.81 -27.40 -0.72
CA SER A 81 2.11 -28.19 -1.93
C SER A 81 1.63 -27.56 -3.24
N ARG A 82 0.85 -26.48 -3.17
CA ARG A 82 0.16 -25.85 -4.32
C ARG A 82 0.55 -24.41 -4.55
N ILE A 83 0.85 -23.66 -3.48
CA ILE A 83 1.21 -22.24 -3.52
C ILE A 83 2.06 -21.88 -2.30
N HIS A 84 2.98 -20.95 -2.49
CA HIS A 84 3.78 -20.40 -1.42
C HIS A 84 3.11 -19.16 -0.84
N LEU A 85 2.57 -19.26 0.38
CA LEU A 85 1.90 -18.15 1.04
C LEU A 85 2.87 -17.41 1.97
N LEU A 86 2.94 -16.09 1.80
CA LEU A 86 3.64 -15.18 2.71
C LEU A 86 2.60 -14.42 3.52
N ILE A 87 2.71 -14.45 4.85
CA ILE A 87 1.82 -13.72 5.74
C ILE A 87 2.41 -12.33 5.97
N SER A 88 1.58 -11.30 5.89
CA SER A 88 1.99 -9.91 5.89
C SER A 88 1.01 -9.05 6.67
N LEU A 89 1.36 -7.78 6.76
CA LEU A 89 0.53 -6.69 7.25
C LEU A 89 0.68 -5.52 6.27
N GLU A 90 -0.44 -4.89 5.91
CA GLU A 90 -0.42 -3.56 5.29
C GLU A 90 -0.51 -2.48 6.38
N THR A 91 0.39 -1.51 6.37
CA THR A 91 0.41 -0.46 7.40
C THR A 91 -0.62 0.63 7.15
N ASP A 92 -1.21 1.13 8.24
CA ASP A 92 -1.93 2.41 8.28
C ASP A 92 -1.12 3.38 9.14
N TYR A 93 -0.20 4.14 8.54
CA TYR A 93 0.59 5.15 9.28
C TYR A 93 -0.21 6.45 9.42
N ILE A 94 -0.90 6.62 10.55
CA ILE A 94 -1.77 7.77 10.82
C ILE A 94 -1.09 8.76 11.78
N THR A 95 -0.48 8.22 12.84
CA THR A 95 0.16 8.92 13.97
C THR A 95 1.39 8.15 14.47
N PRO A 96 2.22 8.74 15.36
CA PRO A 96 3.31 8.01 16.02
C PRO A 96 2.85 6.80 16.85
N LEU A 97 1.59 6.78 17.30
CA LEU A 97 1.02 5.66 18.05
C LEU A 97 0.95 4.39 17.18
N ASP A 98 0.62 4.53 15.90
CA ASP A 98 0.57 3.40 14.96
C ASP A 98 1.95 2.76 14.80
N SER A 99 2.99 3.59 14.71
CA SER A 99 4.37 3.13 14.64
C SER A 99 4.79 2.36 15.90
N LEU A 100 4.46 2.87 17.08
CA LEU A 100 4.80 2.22 18.36
C LEU A 100 4.10 0.88 18.51
N ASN A 101 2.82 0.81 18.17
CA ASN A 101 2.04 -0.42 18.29
C ASN A 101 2.39 -1.43 17.20
N LEU A 102 2.68 -0.99 15.98
CA LEU A 102 3.21 -1.86 14.92
C LEU A 102 4.54 -2.49 15.37
N ALA A 103 5.46 -1.71 15.93
CA ALA A 103 6.71 -2.24 16.49
C ALA A 103 6.45 -3.26 17.61
N SER A 104 5.47 -3.00 18.48
CA SER A 104 5.07 -3.92 19.56
C SER A 104 4.44 -5.21 19.03
N LEU A 105 3.59 -5.13 18.01
CA LEU A 105 3.00 -6.28 17.33
C LEU A 105 4.07 -7.16 16.69
N LEU A 106 5.00 -6.55 15.95
CA LEU A 106 6.11 -7.24 15.27
C LEU A 106 7.08 -7.89 16.26
N ALA A 107 7.26 -7.34 17.46
CA ALA A 107 8.09 -7.90 18.52
C ALA A 107 7.38 -8.99 19.35
N SER A 108 6.07 -9.18 19.17
CA SER A 108 5.30 -10.20 19.88
C SER A 108 5.48 -11.60 19.28
N THR A 109 5.15 -12.65 20.04
CA THR A 109 5.15 -14.04 19.53
C THR A 109 4.16 -14.26 18.38
N ARG A 110 3.11 -13.43 18.28
CA ARG A 110 2.20 -13.46 17.12
C ARG A 110 2.84 -12.78 15.91
N GLY A 111 3.66 -11.76 16.14
CA GLY A 111 4.45 -11.09 15.11
C GLY A 111 5.46 -11.99 14.39
N ASP A 112 5.87 -13.10 15.01
CA ASP A 112 6.72 -14.11 14.37
C ASP A 112 6.10 -14.76 13.14
N ALA A 113 4.76 -14.72 13.02
CA ALA A 113 4.05 -15.22 11.85
C ALA A 113 4.11 -14.27 10.64
N ILE A 114 4.43 -12.98 10.85
CA ILE A 114 4.47 -11.96 9.80
C ILE A 114 5.81 -12.06 9.06
N ASP A 115 5.78 -12.43 7.80
CA ASP A 115 6.95 -12.62 6.95
C ASP A 115 7.48 -11.29 6.40
N TYR A 116 6.61 -10.34 6.07
CA TYR A 116 6.99 -9.04 5.49
C TYR A 116 5.94 -7.95 5.79
N ILE A 117 6.25 -6.70 5.47
CA ILE A 117 5.37 -5.54 5.63
C ILE A 117 5.13 -4.92 4.25
N VAL A 118 3.87 -4.63 3.95
CA VAL A 118 3.47 -3.67 2.91
C VAL A 118 3.34 -2.30 3.58
N GLY A 119 4.31 -1.43 3.33
CA GLY A 119 4.34 -0.09 3.89
C GLY A 119 3.48 0.86 3.07
N SER A 120 2.31 1.20 3.60
CA SER A 120 1.31 2.07 2.96
C SER A 120 0.99 3.29 3.82
N VAL A 121 0.61 4.38 3.15
CA VAL A 121 0.10 5.61 3.78
C VAL A 121 -1.30 5.88 3.22
N HIS A 122 -2.31 5.78 4.08
CA HIS A 122 -3.71 6.05 3.75
C HIS A 122 -4.24 7.34 4.37
N HIS A 123 -3.42 8.02 5.19
CA HIS A 123 -3.83 9.21 5.92
C HIS A 123 -2.84 10.35 5.75
N VAL A 124 -3.36 11.56 5.65
CA VAL A 124 -2.58 12.82 5.70
C VAL A 124 -3.22 13.72 6.75
N ARG A 125 -2.43 14.16 7.72
CA ARG A 125 -2.91 14.91 8.90
C ARG A 125 -4.07 14.20 9.64
N GLY A 126 -3.98 12.88 9.78
CA GLY A 126 -5.01 12.07 10.43
C GLY A 126 -6.32 11.94 9.64
N ILE A 127 -6.36 12.32 8.36
CA ILE A 127 -7.55 12.22 7.50
C ILE A 127 -7.29 11.22 6.38
N SER A 128 -8.19 10.25 6.20
CA SER A 128 -8.11 9.28 5.10
C SER A 128 -8.11 9.99 3.74
N ILE A 129 -7.26 9.54 2.83
CA ILE A 129 -7.12 10.13 1.48
C ILE A 129 -7.76 9.27 0.39
N ASP A 130 -8.21 8.07 0.72
CA ASP A 130 -8.61 7.02 -0.20
C ASP A 130 -9.99 6.43 0.04
N PHE A 131 -10.66 6.83 1.13
CA PHE A 131 -12.05 6.45 1.40
C PHE A 131 -13.05 7.14 0.47
N ASP A 132 -13.08 8.48 0.46
CA ASP A 132 -13.95 9.26 -0.42
C ASP A 132 -13.35 10.63 -0.77
N ARG A 133 -13.85 11.23 -1.86
CA ARG A 133 -13.33 12.49 -2.40
C ARG A 133 -13.48 13.67 -1.45
N ASN A 134 -14.55 13.73 -0.68
CA ASN A 134 -14.81 14.84 0.24
C ASN A 134 -13.88 14.75 1.45
N THR A 135 -13.64 13.55 1.97
CA THR A 135 -12.65 13.29 3.02
C THR A 135 -11.25 13.64 2.54
N TRP A 136 -10.89 13.27 1.31
CA TRP A 136 -9.64 13.72 0.68
C TRP A 136 -9.53 15.25 0.55
N LEU A 137 -10.59 15.93 0.11
CA LEU A 137 -10.60 17.41 0.00
C LEU A 137 -10.38 18.10 1.36
N ARG A 138 -10.83 17.51 2.46
CA ARG A 138 -10.52 18.02 3.81
C ARG A 138 -9.03 17.93 4.11
N ALA A 139 -8.38 16.83 3.76
CA ALA A 139 -6.93 16.67 3.93
C ALA A 139 -6.16 17.72 3.12
N VAL A 140 -6.55 17.92 1.84
CA VAL A 140 -5.97 18.96 0.98
C VAL A 140 -6.14 20.35 1.59
N HIS A 141 -7.35 20.69 2.01
CA HIS A 141 -7.66 21.97 2.62
C HIS A 141 -6.82 22.25 3.87
N LEU A 142 -6.70 21.27 4.77
CA LEU A 142 -5.92 21.44 6.00
C LEU A 142 -4.44 21.66 5.70
N CYS A 143 -3.88 21.00 4.69
CA CYS A 143 -2.50 21.22 4.27
C CYS A 143 -2.29 22.59 3.60
N SER A 144 -3.30 23.14 2.92
CA SER A 144 -3.20 24.42 2.22
C SER A 144 -3.39 25.64 3.12
N ARG A 145 -3.80 25.47 4.38
CA ARG A 145 -3.89 26.59 5.34
C ARG A 145 -2.48 27.07 5.67
N ARG A 146 -2.34 28.39 5.81
CA ARG A 146 -1.08 29.01 6.26
C ARG A 146 -0.65 28.29 7.54
N PRO A 147 0.60 27.81 7.64
CA PRO A 147 1.04 27.09 8.81
C PRO A 147 0.83 28.02 10.01
N PRO A 148 0.23 27.51 11.09
CA PRO A 148 0.19 28.27 12.32
C PRO A 148 1.65 28.41 12.82
N SER A 149 1.91 29.26 13.81
CA SER A 149 3.28 29.46 14.32
C SER A 149 3.99 28.12 14.62
N GLN A 150 5.33 28.06 14.62
CA GLN A 150 6.06 26.79 14.83
C GLN A 150 5.61 25.99 16.07
N GLU A 151 5.07 26.66 17.10
CA GLU A 151 4.48 26.04 18.30
C GLU A 151 3.14 25.36 18.01
N GLU A 152 2.32 25.94 17.13
CA GLU A 152 1.02 25.38 16.73
C GLU A 152 1.17 24.25 15.70
N GLU A 153 2.20 24.28 14.82
CA GLU A 153 2.52 23.16 13.92
C GLU A 153 2.86 21.87 14.69
N GLU A 154 3.53 21.96 15.83
CA GLU A 154 3.86 20.77 16.65
C GLU A 154 2.63 20.16 17.36
N GLU A 155 1.62 20.98 17.67
CA GLU A 155 0.31 20.53 18.17
C GLU A 155 -0.60 20.00 17.06
N GLU A 156 -0.60 20.62 15.87
CA GLU A 156 -1.48 20.27 14.74
C GLU A 156 -0.95 19.13 13.83
N ASP A 157 0.35 18.79 13.94
CA ASP A 157 1.04 17.80 13.09
C ASP A 157 1.23 16.42 13.73
N GLY A 158 0.52 16.12 14.82
CA GLY A 158 0.49 14.76 15.37
C GLY A 158 1.86 14.25 15.85
N ARG A 159 2.77 15.12 16.32
CA ARG A 159 3.90 14.70 17.15
C ARG A 159 3.47 14.38 18.59
N THR A 160 2.25 14.72 18.95
CA THR A 160 1.59 14.29 20.18
C THR A 160 1.01 12.88 19.99
N MET A 161 1.03 12.07 21.06
CA MET A 161 0.34 10.77 21.10
C MET A 161 -1.20 10.91 21.01
N ASP A 162 -1.70 12.14 20.90
CA ASP A 162 -3.11 12.52 20.82
C ASP A 162 -3.21 13.82 20.00
N PRO A 163 -3.36 13.75 18.66
CA PRO A 163 -3.65 14.92 17.82
C PRO A 163 -5.05 15.51 18.03
N GLY A 164 -5.81 15.01 19.02
CA GLY A 164 -7.23 15.28 19.14
C GLY A 164 -8.04 14.64 18.02
N PRO A 165 -9.38 14.74 18.09
CA PRO A 165 -10.24 14.27 17.01
C PRO A 165 -9.98 15.11 15.75
N PRO A 166 -9.99 14.51 14.54
CA PRO A 166 -9.85 15.27 13.31
C PRO A 166 -10.89 16.40 13.28
N PRO A 167 -10.51 17.61 12.83
CA PRO A 167 -11.42 18.75 12.87
C PRO A 167 -12.72 18.40 12.15
N LYS A 168 -13.85 18.68 12.81
CA LYS A 168 -15.20 18.48 12.26
C LYS A 168 -15.43 19.48 11.12
N LEU A 169 -14.86 19.19 9.96
CA LEU A 169 -15.22 19.85 8.72
C LEU A 169 -16.42 19.08 8.16
N GLU A 170 -17.61 19.67 8.32
CA GLU A 170 -18.86 19.06 7.85
C GLU A 170 -19.08 19.34 6.36
N LEU A 171 -19.64 18.36 5.65
CA LEU A 171 -19.98 18.46 4.24
C LEU A 171 -20.97 19.61 4.00
N GLY A 172 -20.80 20.34 2.90
CA GLY A 172 -21.74 21.38 2.51
C GLY A 172 -21.65 22.65 3.35
N ASP A 173 -20.60 22.82 4.17
CA ASP A 173 -20.26 24.13 4.70
C ASP A 173 -19.92 25.06 3.53
N GLN A 174 -20.93 25.81 3.08
CA GLN A 174 -20.81 26.75 1.98
C GLN A 174 -19.82 27.88 2.30
N SER A 175 -19.42 28.05 3.56
CA SER A 175 -18.38 28.99 3.96
C SER A 175 -16.96 28.52 3.58
N ILE A 176 -16.77 27.22 3.35
CA ILE A 176 -15.48 26.62 2.97
C ILE A 176 -15.52 26.21 1.49
N THR A 177 -14.93 27.05 0.64
CA THR A 177 -14.98 26.91 -0.84
C THR A 177 -14.54 25.54 -1.35
N CYS A 178 -13.52 24.94 -0.74
CA CYS A 178 -12.96 23.66 -1.17
C CYS A 178 -13.80 22.43 -0.79
N LEU A 179 -14.83 22.59 0.05
CA LEU A 179 -15.77 21.51 0.43
C LEU A 179 -17.09 21.58 -0.36
N ARG A 180 -17.12 22.39 -1.42
CA ARG A 180 -18.26 22.50 -2.34
C ARG A 180 -18.19 21.40 -3.41
N GLU A 181 -19.36 20.94 -3.83
CA GLU A 181 -19.48 19.99 -4.93
C GLU A 181 -18.82 20.53 -6.21
N GLY A 182 -18.06 19.67 -6.90
CA GLY A 182 -17.37 20.03 -8.14
C GLY A 182 -16.09 20.86 -7.97
N TYR A 183 -15.70 21.23 -6.75
CA TYR A 183 -14.44 21.93 -6.53
C TYR A 183 -13.23 21.06 -6.90
N VAL A 184 -12.28 21.65 -7.63
CA VAL A 184 -11.01 21.03 -8.05
C VAL A 184 -9.87 21.86 -7.44
N PRO A 185 -9.02 21.29 -6.57
CA PRO A 185 -7.88 21.99 -6.01
C PRO A 185 -6.91 22.46 -7.11
N THR A 186 -6.34 23.64 -6.92
CA THR A 186 -5.23 24.14 -7.75
C THR A 186 -3.93 23.39 -7.44
N GLU A 187 -2.94 23.48 -8.32
CA GLU A 187 -1.60 22.93 -8.04
C GLU A 187 -0.98 23.53 -6.77
N GLU A 188 -1.21 24.82 -6.51
CA GLU A 188 -0.73 25.50 -5.30
C GLU A 188 -1.37 24.92 -4.02
N GLU A 189 -2.65 24.56 -4.06
CA GLU A 189 -3.34 23.91 -2.94
C GLU A 189 -2.93 22.44 -2.76
N LEU A 190 -2.55 21.76 -3.84
CA LEU A 190 -2.11 20.36 -3.81
C LEU A 190 -0.67 20.19 -3.30
N ILE A 191 0.23 21.12 -3.61
CA ILE A 191 1.66 20.98 -3.25
C ILE A 191 1.85 20.66 -1.75
N PRO A 192 1.30 21.43 -0.78
CA PRO A 192 1.48 21.12 0.64
C PRO A 192 0.93 19.75 1.05
N PHE A 193 -0.17 19.32 0.45
CA PHE A 193 -0.76 18.00 0.69
C PHE A 193 0.15 16.87 0.19
N LEU A 194 0.65 16.99 -1.04
CA LEU A 194 1.58 16.01 -1.63
C LEU A 194 2.89 15.95 -0.85
N GLU A 195 3.43 17.10 -0.46
CA GLU A 195 4.62 17.18 0.40
C GLU A 195 4.40 16.43 1.71
N LYS A 196 3.28 16.69 2.39
CA LYS A 196 2.97 16.04 3.66
C LYS A 196 2.79 14.53 3.51
N TYR A 197 2.15 14.07 2.43
CA TYR A 197 2.04 12.65 2.13
C TYR A 197 3.41 11.97 1.99
N PHE A 198 4.30 12.55 1.18
CA PHE A 198 5.64 11.98 1.01
C PHE A 198 6.51 12.12 2.27
N ASP A 199 6.28 13.12 3.13
CA ASP A 199 6.92 13.22 4.44
C ASP A 199 6.43 12.11 5.39
N SER A 200 5.13 11.85 5.49
CA SER A 200 4.58 10.71 6.25
C SER A 200 5.11 9.37 5.74
N GLN A 201 5.18 9.19 4.42
CA GLN A 201 5.76 7.98 3.81
C GLN A 201 7.25 7.83 4.15
N PHE A 202 8.01 8.93 4.18
CA PHE A 202 9.42 8.89 4.57
C PHE A 202 9.59 8.46 6.03
N ASP A 203 8.76 8.97 6.93
CA ASP A 203 8.78 8.58 8.34
C ASP A 203 8.50 7.08 8.51
N LEU A 204 7.47 6.56 7.83
CA LEU A 204 7.17 5.13 7.77
C LEU A 204 8.38 4.33 7.27
N ILE A 205 8.99 4.75 6.16
CA ILE A 205 10.18 4.12 5.57
C ILE A 205 11.33 4.07 6.57
N LYS A 206 11.66 5.19 7.23
CA LYS A 206 12.79 5.27 8.15
C LYS A 206 12.58 4.47 9.42
N LYS A 207 11.33 4.40 9.93
CA LYS A 207 11.01 3.69 11.17
C LYS A 207 10.88 2.18 10.96
N HIS A 208 10.26 1.75 9.87
CA HIS A 208 9.84 0.36 9.70
C HIS A 208 10.56 -0.42 8.61
N GLN A 209 11.22 0.26 7.65
CA GLN A 209 11.89 -0.38 6.50
C GLN A 209 11.04 -1.50 5.86
N PRO A 210 9.82 -1.19 5.41
CA PRO A 210 8.91 -2.19 4.88
C PRO A 210 9.54 -2.91 3.69
N GLU A 211 9.46 -4.24 3.66
CA GLU A 211 10.05 -5.02 2.59
C GLU A 211 9.41 -4.72 1.22
N VAL A 212 8.13 -4.34 1.21
CA VAL A 212 7.42 -3.79 0.05
C VAL A 212 6.89 -2.40 0.41
N LEU A 213 7.27 -1.35 -0.31
CA LEU A 213 6.58 -0.06 -0.26
C LEU A 213 5.33 -0.13 -1.13
N GLY A 214 4.15 -0.07 -0.49
CA GLY A 214 2.84 -0.07 -1.14
C GLY A 214 2.59 1.23 -1.90
N HIS A 215 1.78 1.13 -2.97
CA HIS A 215 1.22 2.18 -3.82
C HIS A 215 1.76 3.61 -3.56
N ILE A 216 3.04 3.81 -3.92
CA ILE A 216 3.89 4.95 -3.51
C ILE A 216 3.27 6.35 -3.76
N ASP A 217 2.37 6.48 -4.72
CA ASP A 217 1.72 7.72 -5.12
C ASP A 217 0.19 7.67 -5.03
N LEU A 218 -0.34 6.93 -4.03
CA LEU A 218 -1.77 6.90 -3.72
C LEU A 218 -2.38 8.29 -3.48
N CYS A 219 -1.59 9.27 -3.02
CA CYS A 219 -2.02 10.66 -2.86
C CYS A 219 -2.60 11.29 -4.14
N LEU A 220 -2.29 10.73 -5.31
CA LEU A 220 -2.77 11.18 -6.59
C LEU A 220 -4.13 10.57 -6.98
N LEU A 221 -4.71 9.68 -6.17
CA LEU A 221 -5.96 8.94 -6.42
C LEU A 221 -7.06 9.79 -7.08
N TRP A 222 -7.31 10.98 -6.53
CA TRP A 222 -8.40 11.88 -6.95
C TRP A 222 -7.97 12.93 -7.98
N VAL A 223 -6.68 12.99 -8.31
CA VAL A 223 -6.04 13.93 -9.26
C VAL A 223 -4.96 13.24 -10.11
N PRO A 224 -5.30 12.13 -10.82
CA PRO A 224 -4.32 11.32 -11.56
C PRO A 224 -3.49 12.11 -12.58
N GLU A 225 -4.05 13.17 -13.15
CA GLU A 225 -3.38 14.05 -14.11
C GLU A 225 -2.15 14.77 -13.55
N ILE A 226 -2.08 14.94 -12.22
CA ILE A 226 -0.92 15.56 -11.54
C ILE A 226 0.31 14.67 -11.64
N SER A 227 0.16 13.36 -11.83
CA SER A 227 1.29 12.44 -12.06
C SER A 227 2.22 12.93 -13.19
N LYS A 228 1.64 13.50 -14.26
CA LYS A 228 2.36 14.03 -15.44
C LYS A 228 3.05 15.38 -15.19
N LYS A 229 2.85 15.97 -14.02
CA LYS A 229 3.36 17.29 -13.63
C LYS A 229 4.29 17.23 -12.42
N LEU A 230 4.42 16.08 -11.76
CA LEU A 230 5.23 15.93 -10.54
C LEU A 230 6.66 16.43 -10.71
N GLN A 231 7.32 16.13 -11.84
CA GLN A 231 8.69 16.60 -12.12
C GLN A 231 8.80 18.13 -12.21
N ALA A 232 7.71 18.82 -12.53
CA ALA A 232 7.63 20.28 -12.57
C ALA A 232 7.25 20.91 -11.20
N MET A 233 7.12 20.09 -10.15
CA MET A 233 6.89 20.51 -8.76
C MET A 233 8.14 20.19 -7.91
N PRO A 234 9.17 21.06 -7.89
CA PRO A 234 10.51 20.68 -7.40
C PRO A 234 10.53 20.19 -5.94
N SER A 235 9.71 20.78 -5.07
CA SER A 235 9.67 20.43 -3.65
C SER A 235 8.96 19.11 -3.37
N VAL A 236 7.96 18.75 -4.18
CA VAL A 236 7.29 17.44 -4.17
C VAL A 236 8.23 16.39 -4.77
N TRP A 237 8.81 16.67 -5.94
CA TRP A 237 9.72 15.74 -6.62
C TRP A 237 10.95 15.39 -5.79
N ALA A 238 11.53 16.36 -5.08
CA ALA A 238 12.63 16.13 -4.16
C ALA A 238 12.27 15.12 -3.05
N ARG A 239 11.03 15.11 -2.57
CA ARG A 239 10.54 14.15 -1.57
C ARG A 239 10.28 12.77 -2.17
N VAL A 240 9.74 12.70 -3.39
CA VAL A 240 9.63 11.44 -4.14
C VAL A 240 11.01 10.80 -4.28
N GLU A 241 12.00 11.55 -4.76
CA GLU A 241 13.37 11.04 -4.93
C GLU A 241 14.01 10.63 -3.59
N ARG A 242 13.83 11.44 -2.54
CA ARG A 242 14.28 11.09 -1.18
C ARG A 242 13.72 9.74 -0.74
N ASN A 243 12.42 9.51 -0.91
CA ASN A 243 11.75 8.29 -0.48
C ASN A 243 12.20 7.08 -1.30
N VAL A 244 12.28 7.22 -2.62
CA VAL A 244 12.79 6.16 -3.51
C VAL A 244 14.22 5.78 -3.13
N ARG A 245 15.11 6.74 -2.89
CA ARG A 245 16.49 6.46 -2.46
C ARG A 245 16.53 5.75 -1.11
N ALA A 246 15.68 6.15 -0.16
CA ALA A 246 15.61 5.54 1.15
C ALA A 246 15.17 4.06 1.08
N VAL A 247 14.20 3.73 0.22
CA VAL A 247 13.78 2.32 0.00
C VAL A 247 14.91 1.49 -0.62
N ILE A 248 15.59 2.06 -1.61
CA ILE A 248 16.73 1.39 -2.27
C ILE A 248 17.87 1.13 -1.28
N GLU A 249 18.13 2.06 -0.35
CA GLU A 249 19.21 1.96 0.64
C GLU A 249 19.14 0.68 1.48
N TYR A 250 17.93 0.24 1.87
CA TYR A 250 17.74 -1.00 2.63
C TYR A 250 17.32 -2.20 1.76
N GLY A 251 17.24 -2.03 0.44
CA GLY A 251 16.87 -3.08 -0.50
C GLY A 251 15.37 -3.39 -0.59
N GLY A 252 14.51 -2.48 -0.14
CA GLY A 252 13.05 -2.62 -0.27
C GLY A 252 12.59 -2.72 -1.73
N LEU A 253 11.42 -3.34 -1.92
CA LEU A 253 10.77 -3.48 -3.22
C LEU A 253 9.69 -2.39 -3.33
N PHE A 254 9.48 -1.90 -4.53
CA PHE A 254 8.37 -1.01 -4.87
C PHE A 254 7.26 -1.84 -5.47
N GLU A 255 6.08 -1.72 -4.88
CA GLU A 255 4.87 -2.31 -5.43
C GLU A 255 4.53 -1.68 -6.78
N ALA A 256 4.31 -2.51 -7.79
CA ALA A 256 3.56 -2.18 -9.00
C ALA A 256 2.14 -2.76 -8.86
N ASN A 257 1.23 -1.92 -8.40
CA ASN A 257 -0.13 -2.28 -8.02
C ASN A 257 -1.12 -2.20 -9.19
N ALA A 258 -1.82 -3.30 -9.49
CA ALA A 258 -2.82 -3.38 -10.55
C ALA A 258 -4.17 -2.71 -10.19
N ALA A 259 -4.39 -2.33 -8.93
CA ALA A 259 -5.62 -1.69 -8.48
C ALA A 259 -5.88 -0.34 -9.17
N ALA A 260 -4.82 0.41 -9.53
CA ALA A 260 -4.94 1.68 -10.23
C ALA A 260 -5.81 1.56 -11.50
N PHE A 261 -5.65 0.49 -12.29
CA PHE A 261 -6.42 0.26 -13.50
C PHE A 261 -7.92 0.08 -13.24
N ARG A 262 -8.33 -0.42 -12.06
CA ARG A 262 -9.76 -0.50 -11.67
C ARG A 262 -10.34 0.89 -11.45
N LYS A 263 -9.50 1.83 -11.01
CA LYS A 263 -9.86 3.23 -10.72
C LYS A 263 -9.85 4.10 -11.99
N GLY A 264 -9.72 3.48 -13.18
CA GLY A 264 -9.73 4.17 -14.48
C GLY A 264 -8.38 4.74 -14.91
N TRP A 265 -7.29 4.41 -14.21
CA TRP A 265 -5.96 4.89 -14.56
C TRP A 265 -5.37 4.12 -15.74
N GLU A 266 -4.52 4.81 -16.51
CA GLU A 266 -3.71 4.22 -17.58
C GLU A 266 -2.36 3.68 -17.07
N THR A 267 -2.06 3.87 -15.79
CA THR A 267 -0.81 3.46 -15.14
C THR A 267 -1.09 2.61 -13.89
N SER A 268 -0.02 2.03 -13.34
CA SER A 268 0.01 1.44 -12.00
C SER A 268 0.23 2.52 -10.93
N TYR A 269 0.26 2.10 -9.65
CA TYR A 269 1.09 2.74 -8.63
C TYR A 269 2.40 1.93 -8.58
N PRO A 270 3.58 2.49 -8.93
CA PRO A 270 3.84 3.88 -9.29
C PRO A 270 3.31 4.30 -10.66
N SER A 271 2.91 5.57 -10.76
CA SER A 271 2.72 6.26 -12.04
C SER A 271 4.01 6.33 -12.86
N LYS A 272 3.88 6.65 -14.15
CA LYS A 272 4.96 6.52 -15.14
C LYS A 272 6.26 7.22 -14.73
N ASP A 273 6.19 8.48 -14.31
CA ASP A 273 7.39 9.27 -14.01
C ASP A 273 8.11 8.75 -12.76
N ILE A 274 7.34 8.30 -11.75
CA ILE A 274 7.90 7.68 -10.54
C ILE A 274 8.50 6.30 -10.87
N LEU A 275 7.84 5.50 -11.71
CA LEU A 275 8.40 4.22 -12.19
C LEU A 275 9.74 4.46 -12.88
N GLN A 276 9.83 5.44 -13.78
CA GLN A 276 11.08 5.77 -14.47
C GLN A 276 12.17 6.24 -13.49
N LEU A 277 11.82 7.01 -12.47
CA LEU A 277 12.76 7.38 -11.41
C LEU A 277 13.28 6.13 -10.67
N ILE A 278 12.40 5.24 -10.24
CA ILE A 278 12.75 3.99 -9.55
C ILE A 278 13.72 3.17 -10.41
N LEU A 279 13.41 2.98 -11.69
CA LEU A 279 14.26 2.24 -12.63
C LEU A 279 15.63 2.92 -12.83
N SER A 280 15.66 4.24 -12.98
CA SER A 280 16.90 5.01 -13.15
C SER A 280 17.84 4.89 -11.95
N LEU A 281 17.27 4.69 -10.76
CA LEU A 281 17.99 4.49 -9.50
C LEU A 281 18.24 3.02 -9.17
N LYS A 282 17.87 2.09 -10.07
CA LYS A 282 18.01 0.63 -9.91
C LYS A 282 17.17 0.05 -8.77
N GLY A 283 16.01 0.62 -8.50
CA GLY A 283 15.04 0.07 -7.56
C GLY A 283 14.40 -1.23 -8.05
N ARG A 284 13.86 -2.01 -7.11
CA ARG A 284 13.34 -3.35 -7.34
C ARG A 284 11.82 -3.30 -7.42
N ILE A 285 11.24 -3.68 -8.56
CA ILE A 285 9.77 -3.69 -8.75
C ILE A 285 9.20 -5.08 -8.43
N CYS A 286 8.10 -5.13 -7.67
CA CYS A 286 7.30 -6.35 -7.46
C CYS A 286 5.85 -6.16 -7.90
N LEU A 287 5.11 -7.25 -8.10
CA LEU A 287 3.73 -7.21 -8.57
C LEU A 287 2.73 -7.35 -7.43
N SER A 288 1.59 -6.68 -7.56
CA SER A 288 0.42 -6.90 -6.71
C SER A 288 -0.91 -6.59 -7.41
N ASP A 289 -2.01 -7.19 -6.93
CA ASP A 289 -3.39 -6.87 -7.32
C ASP A 289 -4.13 -6.02 -6.31
N ASP A 290 -3.68 -6.04 -5.05
CA ASP A 290 -4.39 -5.41 -3.93
C ASP A 290 -5.86 -5.88 -3.96
N SER A 291 -5.98 -7.21 -4.01
CA SER A 291 -7.27 -7.88 -4.19
C SER A 291 -8.07 -7.79 -2.91
N HIS A 292 -9.33 -7.37 -3.01
CA HIS A 292 -10.26 -7.24 -1.89
C HIS A 292 -11.37 -8.29 -1.97
N GLY A 293 -11.02 -9.51 -2.41
CA GLY A 293 -11.95 -10.62 -2.64
C GLY A 293 -11.67 -11.40 -3.93
N VAL A 294 -12.43 -12.48 -4.13
CA VAL A 294 -12.23 -13.48 -5.20
C VAL A 294 -12.36 -12.86 -6.59
N SER A 295 -13.18 -11.83 -6.76
CA SER A 295 -13.35 -11.15 -8.04
C SER A 295 -12.13 -10.30 -8.43
N TYR A 296 -11.27 -9.92 -7.46
CA TYR A 296 -10.15 -9.01 -7.68
C TYR A 296 -8.80 -9.71 -7.81
N VAL A 297 -8.69 -10.99 -7.43
CA VAL A 297 -7.45 -11.76 -7.61
C VAL A 297 -7.04 -11.75 -9.08
N GLY A 298 -5.81 -11.34 -9.36
CA GLY A 298 -5.22 -11.18 -10.68
C GLY A 298 -5.92 -10.16 -11.59
N LEU A 299 -6.90 -9.41 -11.09
CA LEU A 299 -7.64 -8.45 -11.91
C LEU A 299 -6.70 -7.35 -12.44
N ASN A 300 -6.75 -7.10 -13.75
CA ASN A 300 -5.87 -6.19 -14.49
C ASN A 300 -4.38 -6.58 -14.54
N TYR A 301 -3.98 -7.80 -14.15
CA TYR A 301 -2.57 -8.21 -14.23
C TYR A 301 -2.00 -8.20 -15.66
N LEU A 302 -2.82 -8.50 -16.68
CA LEU A 302 -2.40 -8.37 -18.08
C LEU A 302 -2.10 -6.92 -18.45
N LYS A 303 -2.90 -5.96 -17.97
CA LYS A 303 -2.63 -4.52 -18.15
C LYS A 303 -1.38 -4.08 -17.39
N LEU A 304 -1.19 -4.58 -16.18
CA LEU A 304 0.02 -4.32 -15.39
C LEU A 304 1.26 -4.83 -16.12
N ARG A 305 1.23 -6.06 -16.66
CA ARG A 305 2.30 -6.60 -17.51
C ARG A 305 2.60 -5.68 -18.68
N ASP A 306 1.57 -5.29 -19.43
CA ASP A 306 1.73 -4.47 -20.62
C ASP A 306 2.29 -3.07 -20.28
N TYR A 307 1.85 -2.48 -19.17
CA TYR A 307 2.39 -1.22 -18.64
C TYR A 307 3.87 -1.32 -18.28
N LEU A 308 4.27 -2.33 -17.49
CA LEU A 308 5.65 -2.52 -17.08
C LEU A 308 6.56 -2.90 -18.26
N ALA A 309 6.07 -3.73 -19.19
CA ALA A 309 6.79 -4.05 -20.42
C ALA A 309 6.98 -2.81 -21.31
N GLY A 310 5.94 -1.99 -21.48
CA GLY A 310 6.01 -0.73 -22.22
C GLY A 310 6.86 0.35 -21.55
N ALA A 311 7.20 0.18 -20.27
CA ALA A 311 8.13 1.01 -19.51
C ALA A 311 9.56 0.43 -19.47
N ASP A 312 9.84 -0.61 -20.28
CA ASP A 312 11.13 -1.30 -20.39
C ASP A 312 11.65 -1.89 -19.05
N VAL A 313 10.74 -2.36 -18.19
CA VAL A 313 11.09 -3.06 -16.96
C VAL A 313 11.73 -4.41 -17.30
N ALA A 314 13.06 -4.49 -17.24
CA ALA A 314 13.81 -5.71 -17.59
C ALA A 314 13.72 -6.82 -16.53
N THR A 315 13.39 -6.49 -15.29
CA THR A 315 13.45 -7.41 -14.16
C THR A 315 12.36 -7.06 -13.16
N ILE A 316 11.66 -8.09 -12.69
CA ILE A 316 10.81 -8.01 -11.49
C ILE A 316 11.45 -8.81 -10.35
N TRP A 317 11.04 -8.48 -9.14
CA TRP A 317 11.52 -9.07 -7.90
C TRP A 317 10.35 -9.58 -7.10
N TYR A 318 10.58 -10.64 -6.33
CA TYR A 318 9.59 -11.18 -5.43
C TYR A 318 10.23 -11.66 -4.14
N LEU A 319 9.46 -11.66 -3.07
CA LEU A 319 9.92 -12.12 -1.77
C LEU A 319 9.84 -13.64 -1.68
N VAL A 320 10.84 -14.22 -1.03
CA VAL A 320 10.87 -15.64 -0.63
C VAL A 320 11.38 -15.73 0.81
N PRO A 321 10.96 -16.74 1.59
CA PRO A 321 11.45 -16.92 2.95
C PRO A 321 12.96 -17.11 2.99
N THR A 322 13.60 -16.60 4.05
CA THR A 322 15.06 -16.68 4.20
C THR A 322 15.59 -18.12 4.22
N ASP A 323 14.81 -19.09 4.70
CA ASP A 323 15.20 -20.51 4.72
C ASP A 323 15.14 -21.18 3.33
N GLN A 324 14.51 -20.53 2.35
CA GLN A 324 14.47 -20.92 0.93
C GLN A 324 15.45 -20.14 0.06
N ARG A 325 16.36 -19.37 0.67
CA ARG A 325 17.37 -18.57 -0.04
C ARG A 325 18.19 -19.45 -0.99
N VAL A 326 18.40 -18.95 -2.20
CA VAL A 326 19.35 -19.49 -3.18
C VAL A 326 20.42 -18.47 -3.55
N ASN A 327 21.46 -18.93 -4.26
CA ASN A 327 22.51 -18.03 -4.74
C ASN A 327 21.92 -16.99 -5.71
N GLY A 328 22.21 -15.71 -5.47
CA GLY A 328 21.66 -14.57 -6.22
C GLY A 328 20.47 -13.88 -5.57
N ASP A 329 19.87 -14.45 -4.52
CA ASP A 329 18.86 -13.75 -3.72
C ASP A 329 19.51 -12.62 -2.90
N GLU A 330 18.85 -11.46 -2.89
CA GLU A 330 19.35 -10.25 -2.26
C GLU A 330 18.60 -9.94 -0.96
N ASP A 331 19.30 -9.26 -0.06
CA ASP A 331 18.77 -8.83 1.21
C ASP A 331 17.70 -7.74 1.07
N VAL A 332 16.71 -7.77 1.98
CA VAL A 332 15.65 -6.77 2.11
C VAL A 332 15.44 -6.42 3.58
N GLY A 333 15.50 -5.13 3.89
CA GLY A 333 15.15 -4.60 5.21
C GLY A 333 16.00 -5.15 6.34
N ASN A 334 15.57 -4.89 7.57
CA ASN A 334 16.26 -5.30 8.79
C ASN A 334 15.63 -6.52 9.48
N ARG A 335 14.41 -6.92 9.10
CA ARG A 335 13.67 -8.04 9.75
C ARG A 335 14.20 -9.41 9.35
N ARG A 336 14.82 -9.54 8.17
CA ARG A 336 15.50 -10.76 7.67
C ARG A 336 14.64 -12.04 7.62
N ARG A 337 13.32 -11.90 7.57
CA ARG A 337 12.37 -13.02 7.42
C ARG A 337 12.26 -13.50 5.97
N VAL A 338 12.46 -12.57 5.03
CA VAL A 338 12.41 -12.80 3.59
C VAL A 338 13.65 -12.24 2.89
N VAL A 339 13.85 -12.66 1.65
CA VAL A 339 14.88 -12.18 0.72
C VAL A 339 14.24 -11.87 -0.63
N ALA A 340 14.84 -10.98 -1.40
CA ALA A 340 14.39 -10.62 -2.74
C ALA A 340 15.01 -11.56 -3.78
N ARG A 341 14.16 -12.27 -4.52
CA ARG A 341 14.56 -13.08 -5.65
C ARG A 341 14.31 -12.35 -6.95
N ARG A 342 15.32 -12.35 -7.81
CA ARG A 342 15.28 -11.72 -9.14
C ARG A 342 14.58 -12.61 -10.15
N MET A 343 13.80 -12.02 -11.05
CA MET A 343 13.19 -12.69 -12.20
C MET A 343 13.40 -11.89 -13.49
N GLU A 344 14.20 -12.44 -14.39
CA GLU A 344 14.38 -11.96 -15.76
C GLU A 344 13.40 -12.65 -16.72
N ALA A 345 13.25 -12.11 -17.94
CA ALA A 345 12.31 -12.62 -18.96
C ALA A 345 10.88 -12.82 -18.41
N TRP A 346 10.51 -11.96 -17.47
CA TRP A 346 9.29 -12.13 -16.69
C TRP A 346 8.04 -11.89 -17.53
N ASN A 347 8.13 -11.02 -18.54
CA ASN A 347 7.08 -10.66 -19.49
C ASN A 347 6.71 -11.83 -20.44
N ASP A 348 7.65 -12.73 -20.71
CA ASP A 348 7.44 -13.93 -21.55
C ASP A 348 7.10 -15.19 -20.73
N HIS A 349 6.93 -15.05 -19.41
CA HIS A 349 6.67 -16.19 -18.53
C HIS A 349 5.35 -16.90 -18.87
N PRO A 350 5.29 -18.25 -18.88
CA PRO A 350 4.07 -19.01 -19.20
C PRO A 350 2.84 -18.68 -18.32
N PHE A 351 3.06 -18.08 -17.15
CA PHE A 351 2.00 -17.59 -16.28
C PHE A 351 1.00 -16.70 -17.02
N TRP A 352 1.46 -15.77 -17.85
CA TRP A 352 0.55 -14.79 -18.47
C TRP A 352 -0.51 -15.46 -19.35
N LYS A 353 -0.11 -16.49 -20.10
CA LYS A 353 -1.05 -17.30 -20.89
C LYS A 353 -1.99 -18.11 -20.01
N LYS A 354 -1.49 -18.67 -18.90
CA LYS A 354 -2.33 -19.40 -17.94
C LYS A 354 -3.36 -18.48 -17.27
N LEU A 355 -2.94 -17.27 -16.91
CA LEU A 355 -3.79 -16.24 -16.33
C LEU A 355 -4.88 -15.81 -17.31
N GLU A 356 -4.52 -15.54 -18.57
CA GLU A 356 -5.47 -15.18 -19.63
C GLU A 356 -6.55 -16.25 -19.79
N ILE A 357 -6.16 -17.52 -19.94
CA ILE A 357 -7.09 -18.66 -20.01
C ILE A 357 -7.97 -18.75 -18.75
N ALA A 358 -7.38 -18.54 -17.56
CA ALA A 358 -8.12 -18.59 -16.30
C ALA A 358 -9.13 -17.44 -16.16
N GLN A 359 -8.87 -16.28 -16.74
CA GLN A 359 -9.79 -15.14 -16.72
C GLN A 359 -10.92 -15.30 -17.74
N GLU A 360 -10.63 -15.81 -18.94
CA GLU A 360 -11.63 -16.12 -19.97
C GLU A 360 -12.62 -17.20 -19.52
N ALA A 361 -12.19 -18.19 -18.74
CA ALA A 361 -13.08 -19.24 -18.23
C ALA A 361 -14.10 -18.75 -17.18
N LYS A 362 -13.99 -17.50 -16.71
CA LYS A 362 -14.86 -16.88 -15.69
C LYS A 362 -15.95 -15.99 -16.32
N THR A 363 -15.78 -15.61 -17.59
CA THR A 363 -16.76 -14.90 -18.44
C THR A 363 -17.63 -15.88 -19.21
#